data_AF-S6FW19-F1
#
_entry.id   AF-S6FW19-F1
#
_cell.length_a   1.000
_cell.length_b   1.000
_cell.length_c   1.000
_cell.angle_alpha   90.00
_cell.angle_beta   90.00
_cell.angle_gamma   90.00
#
_symmetry.space_group_name_H-M   'P 1'
#
loop_
_entity.id
_entity.type
_entity.pdbx_description
1 polymer ?
#
loop_
_entity_poly.entity_id
_entity_poly.type
_entity_poly.pdbx_seq_one_letter_code
_entity_poly.pdbx_strand_id
1 'polypeptide(L)' 'WTAALSLRYGNLFYNPFHALSIVFLYGSVLLFAMHGATILAVGRYGGEREI' A
#
# COMPACT_ATOMS: atom_id res chain seq x y z
N TRP A 1 15.28 -17.91 2.55
CA TRP A 1 14.91 -17.95 1.12
C TRP A 1 14.80 -16.55 0.52
N THR A 2 13.92 -15.66 1.00
CA THR A 2 13.70 -14.30 0.43
C THR A 2 14.96 -13.44 0.36
N ALA A 3 15.76 -13.37 1.44
CA ALA A 3 17.03 -12.63 1.41
C ALA A 3 18.03 -13.24 0.41
N ALA A 4 18.08 -14.58 0.30
CA ALA A 4 18.94 -15.27 -0.65
C ALA A 4 18.56 -14.99 -2.11
N LEU A 5 17.27 -14.77 -2.42
CA LEU A 5 16.81 -14.30 -3.73
C LEU A 5 17.46 -12.95 -4.07
N SER A 6 17.42 -11.99 -3.13
CA SER A 6 18.03 -10.66 -3.34
C SER A 6 19.55 -10.73 -3.53
N LEU A 7 20.23 -11.54 -2.73
CA LEU A 7 21.67 -11.76 -2.85
C LEU A 7 22.03 -12.43 -4.19
N ARG A 8 21.24 -13.42 -4.62
CA ARG A 8 21.48 -14.16 -5.87
C ARG A 8 21.29 -13.29 -7.12
N TYR A 9 20.33 -12.36 -7.09
CA TYR A 9 19.98 -11.50 -8.23
C TYR A 9 20.53 -10.06 -8.11
N GLY A 10 21.53 -9.83 -7.27
CA GLY A 10 22.28 -8.57 -7.28
C GLY A 10 21.51 -7.37 -6.72
N ASN A 11 20.89 -7.54 -5.54
CA ASN A 11 20.17 -6.53 -4.77
C ASN A 11 18.85 -6.04 -5.40
N LEU A 12 17.74 -6.58 -4.89
CA LEU A 12 16.38 -6.24 -5.36
C LEU A 12 15.95 -4.79 -5.10
N PHE A 13 16.66 -3.99 -4.30
CA PHE A 13 16.34 -2.56 -4.16
C PHE A 13 16.49 -1.79 -5.47
N TYR A 14 17.29 -2.30 -6.42
CA TYR A 14 17.45 -1.68 -7.76
C TYR A 14 16.54 -2.30 -8.83
N ASN A 15 15.68 -3.26 -8.48
CA ASN A 15 14.70 -3.79 -9.42
C ASN A 15 13.49 -2.84 -9.50
N PRO A 16 13.09 -2.37 -10.70
CA PRO A 16 12.02 -1.39 -10.85
C PRO A 16 10.64 -1.91 -10.42
N PHE A 17 10.35 -3.19 -10.64
CA PHE A 17 9.08 -3.79 -10.21
C PHE A 17 9.02 -4.01 -8.69
N HIS A 18 10.15 -4.31 -8.06
CA HIS A 18 10.24 -4.40 -6.61
C HIS A 18 10.03 -3.01 -5.97
N ALA A 19 10.63 -1.97 -6.55
CA ALA A 19 10.38 -0.59 -6.13
C ALA A 19 8.90 -0.20 -6.28
N LEU A 20 8.28 -0.50 -7.42
CA LEU A 20 6.84 -0.29 -7.62
C LEU A 20 6.01 -1.06 -6.60
N SER A 21 6.37 -2.30 -6.28
CA SER A 21 5.67 -3.09 -5.26
C SER A 21 5.74 -2.44 -3.88
N ILE A 22 6.88 -1.85 -3.51
CA ILE A 22 7.01 -1.10 -2.25
C ILE A 22 6.13 0.16 -2.28
N VAL A 23 6.12 0.90 -3.39
CA VAL A 23 5.24 2.07 -3.56
C VAL A 23 3.78 1.70 -3.40
N PHE A 24 3.33 0.61 -4.03
CA PHE A 24 1.94 0.16 -3.89
C PHE A 24 1.64 -0.38 -2.49
N LEU A 25 2.59 -1.01 -1.81
CA LEU A 25 2.42 -1.47 -0.43
C LEU A 25 2.18 -0.28 0.51
N TYR A 26 3.06 0.71 0.48
CA TYR A 26 2.91 1.92 1.30
C TYR A 26 1.72 2.77 0.87
N GLY A 27 1.50 2.91 -0.44
CA GLY A 27 0.36 3.60 -1.00
C GLY A 27 -0.97 2.99 -0.59
N SER A 28 -1.08 1.66 -0.53
CA SER A 28 -2.29 0.97 -0.09
C SER A 28 -2.61 1.27 1.37
N VAL A 29 -1.62 1.18 2.27
CA VAL A 29 -1.82 1.51 3.69
C VAL A 29 -2.20 2.98 3.85
N LEU A 30 -1.52 3.88 3.15
CA LEU A 30 -1.82 5.31 3.17
C LEU A 30 -3.25 5.60 2.69
N LEU A 31 -3.62 5.08 1.52
CA LEU A 31 -4.94 5.32 0.93
C LEU A 31 -6.04 4.70 1.77
N PHE A 32 -5.84 3.51 2.32
CA PHE A 32 -6.87 2.88 3.15
C PHE A 32 -7.04 3.61 4.49
N ALA A 33 -5.94 4.11 5.08
CA ALA A 33 -6.02 4.96 6.26
C ALA A 33 -6.77 6.27 5.95
N MET A 34 -6.46 6.92 4.83
CA MET A 34 -7.16 8.13 4.37
C MET A 34 -8.64 7.87 4.12
N HIS A 35 -8.95 6.82 3.37
CA HIS A 35 -10.32 6.46 3.01
C HIS A 35 -11.12 6.09 4.27
N GLY A 36 -10.63 5.17 5.09
CA GLY A 36 -11.30 4.76 6.33
C GLY A 36 -11.53 5.92 7.29
N ALA A 37 -10.51 6.79 7.49
CA ALA A 37 -10.66 7.99 8.30
C ALA A 37 -11.70 8.96 7.72
N THR A 38 -11.74 9.12 6.40
CA THR A 38 -12.72 9.97 5.71
C THR A 38 -14.13 9.44 5.91
N ILE A 39 -14.38 8.14 5.67
CA ILE A 39 -15.69 7.51 5.85
C ILE A 39 -16.17 7.67 7.30
N LEU A 40 -15.31 7.42 8.29
CA LEU A 40 -15.66 7.62 9.69
C LEU A 40 -15.95 9.10 10.02
N ALA A 41 -15.20 10.05 9.44
CA ALA A 41 -15.43 11.47 9.63
C ALA A 41 -16.78 11.95 9.06
N VAL A 42 -17.22 11.37 7.93
CA VAL A 42 -18.51 11.68 7.30
C VAL A 42 -19.64 10.73 7.69
N GLY A 43 -19.40 9.78 8.62
CA GLY A 43 -20.40 8.79 9.03
C GLY A 43 -21.68 9.40 9.61
N ARG A 44 -21.61 10.59 10.22
CA ARG A 44 -22.81 11.33 10.68
C ARG A 44 -23.75 11.76 9.55
N TYR A 45 -23.29 11.72 8.30
CA TYR A 45 -24.06 12.02 7.10
C TYR A 45 -24.41 10.75 6.30
N GLY A 46 -24.17 9.56 6.87
CA GLY A 46 -24.39 8.28 6.18
C GLY A 46 -23.37 8.00 5.07
N GLY A 47 -22.16 8.55 5.17
CA GLY A 47 -21.12 8.43 4.14
C GLY A 47 -20.60 7.02 3.89
N GLU A 48 -20.89 6.06 4.77
CA GLU A 48 -20.63 4.63 4.59
C GLU A 48 -21.56 3.95 3.57
N ARG A 49 -22.63 4.63 3.15
CA ARG A 49 -23.64 4.12 2.20
C ARG A 49 -23.25 4.43 0.75
N GLU A 50 -22.22 3.75 0.24
CA GLU A 50 -21.58 4.05 -1.06
C GLU A 50 -22.22 3.37 -2.30
N ILE A 51 -23.41 2.77 -2.15
CA ILE A 51 -24.16 2.05 -3.22
C ILE A 51 -25.32 2.90 -3.75
#